data_AF-A0A5C5WW60-F1
#
_entry.id   AF-A0A5C5WW60-F1
#
_cell.length_a   1.000
_cell.length_b   1.000
_cell.length_c   1.000
_cell.angle_alpha   90.00
_cell.angle_beta   90.00
_cell.angle_gamma   90.00
#
_symmetry.space_group_name_H-M   'P 1'
#
loop_
_entity.id
_entity.type
_entity.pdbx_description
1 polymer ?
#
loop_
_entity_poly.entity_id
_entity_poly.type
_entity_poly.pdbx_seq_one_letter_code
_entity_poly.pdbx_strand_id
1 'polypeptide(L)'
;MFNRTIRFCCSCWLLFAICVSFASDVPAEQPNVVLILIDDLSHYGVTAYGADRISEENGKFTNQRFETPKIDRLAQTGLRCDNAFAYPLCEPTRIALMSGQYNSRNFLQCKAQHASEITFGDTFSAAGYATGIFGKWKQTRGTKLVHAKDYIFEFGWDEFCCFDVVGESQRYINPSLVINGEIHNYVGREDIDPQTGRRWYGPDICNRHALQFIDKHKDEPFFLYYPMLLVHDEHKPTPDTQPHSLFDQFDETKHNKDGHSGDDKRFFPDMLAYMDKLIGKVVDKLDQHGLRDDTIIVVMGDNGTKEPFIHHLPDGTSYPGGKGGNVDNGLHVPLILNCPGKITGGKENDFRSYDGLVDVTDIYPTMCEAVGIELQTPQNIDGISFWPQVLGESGEPRKNIYTWYNGNKPASDTSTVLRYAFNKDFKRYAPHANFPNGRFFDLRTDRLELADEFDHTVRVAWAHYHRSGLDPENLDAEQRAAYESLGATIKQHEYVPVSGLLITNDNTTLSKGTSIGLNCLITPSHATRQNLIWESSDPSIASVNKFGVVSAKEVGSASITVYSWDDATPLAAGKKSTFSRDGIHYTLKFEVVP
;
A
#
# COMPACT_ATOMS: atom_id res chain seq x y z
N MET A 1 -1.27 -99.93 6.49
CA MET A 1 -2.01 -100.27 5.25
C MET A 1 -2.20 -98.99 4.45
N PHE A 2 -1.77 -99.03 3.18
CA PHE A 2 -2.07 -98.12 2.07
C PHE A 2 -1.67 -96.63 2.12
N ASN A 3 -0.64 -96.36 1.31
CA ASN A 3 -0.17 -95.11 0.69
C ASN A 3 -1.24 -94.07 0.32
N ARG A 4 -0.86 -92.78 0.41
CA ARG A 4 -0.97 -91.83 -0.71
C ARG A 4 -0.11 -90.56 -0.53
N THR A 5 1.02 -90.59 -1.25
CA THR A 5 1.63 -89.57 -2.13
C THR A 5 1.30 -88.08 -1.98
N ILE A 6 2.41 -87.33 -1.84
CA ILE A 6 2.67 -85.88 -1.94
C ILE A 6 2.10 -85.23 -3.21
N ARG A 7 1.60 -83.98 -3.10
CA ARG A 7 1.76 -82.93 -4.13
C ARG A 7 1.73 -81.52 -3.51
N PHE A 8 2.80 -80.78 -3.77
CA PHE A 8 2.97 -79.33 -3.56
C PHE A 8 1.82 -78.53 -4.19
N CYS A 9 1.32 -77.50 -3.50
CA CYS A 9 0.58 -76.43 -4.15
C CYS A 9 0.95 -75.06 -3.54
N CYS A 10 1.36 -74.19 -4.45
CA CYS A 10 1.87 -72.82 -4.32
C CYS A 10 1.24 -71.94 -3.24
N SER A 11 2.12 -71.29 -2.47
CA SER A 11 1.87 -70.07 -1.72
C SER A 11 1.61 -68.91 -2.70
N CYS A 12 0.35 -68.53 -2.91
CA CYS A 12 0.00 -67.24 -3.53
C CYS A 12 0.04 -66.15 -2.45
N TRP A 13 1.16 -65.43 -2.36
CA TRP A 13 1.22 -64.13 -1.70
C TRP A 13 0.47 -63.13 -2.58
N LEU A 14 -0.70 -62.68 -2.13
CA LEU A 14 -1.36 -61.49 -2.70
C LEU A 14 -0.51 -60.27 -2.37
N LEU A 15 0.20 -59.75 -3.38
CA LEU A 15 0.74 -58.40 -3.39
C LEU A 15 -0.44 -57.42 -3.46
N PHE A 16 -0.83 -56.86 -2.31
CA PHE A 16 -1.67 -55.67 -2.27
C PHE A 16 -0.79 -54.49 -2.70
N ALA A 17 -0.89 -54.11 -3.98
CA ALA A 17 -0.32 -52.86 -4.46
C ALA A 17 -1.09 -51.71 -3.81
N ILE A 18 -0.51 -51.11 -2.79
CA ILE A 18 -0.95 -49.82 -2.26
C ILE A 18 -0.56 -48.79 -3.33
N CYS A 19 -1.48 -48.49 -4.25
CA CYS A 19 -1.45 -47.24 -4.99
C CYS A 19 -1.70 -46.12 -3.99
N VAL A 20 -0.62 -45.53 -3.47
CA VAL A 20 -0.68 -44.19 -2.90
C VAL A 20 -0.92 -43.26 -4.09
N SER A 21 -2.18 -43.05 -4.44
CA SER A 21 -2.57 -41.90 -5.22
C SER A 21 -2.24 -40.68 -4.39
N PHE A 22 -1.18 -39.96 -4.76
CA PHE A 22 -1.06 -38.55 -4.43
C PHE A 22 -2.19 -37.85 -5.16
N ALA A 23 -3.39 -37.87 -4.56
CA ALA A 23 -4.33 -36.80 -4.78
C ALA A 23 -3.58 -35.56 -4.29
N SER A 24 -3.21 -34.70 -5.23
CA SER A 24 -3.02 -33.30 -4.94
C SER A 24 -4.26 -32.86 -4.18
N ASP A 25 -4.15 -32.68 -2.86
CA ASP A 25 -5.12 -31.90 -2.11
C ASP A 25 -5.28 -30.60 -2.90
N VAL A 26 -6.45 -30.40 -3.49
CA VAL A 26 -6.82 -29.10 -4.05
C VAL A 26 -6.63 -28.15 -2.88
N PRO A 27 -5.70 -27.18 -2.96
CA PRO A 27 -5.55 -26.19 -1.90
C PRO A 27 -6.93 -25.64 -1.61
N ALA A 28 -7.32 -25.58 -0.33
CA ALA A 28 -8.57 -24.92 0.05
C ALA A 28 -8.66 -23.60 -0.71
N GLU A 29 -9.75 -23.39 -1.46
CA GLU A 29 -9.90 -22.29 -2.42
C GLU A 29 -9.34 -21.00 -1.83
N GLN A 30 -8.22 -20.55 -2.39
CA GLN A 30 -7.53 -19.36 -1.92
C GLN A 30 -8.38 -18.15 -2.33
N PRO A 31 -8.85 -17.32 -1.39
CA PRO A 31 -9.71 -16.20 -1.71
C PRO A 31 -9.02 -15.20 -2.63
N ASN A 32 -9.80 -14.53 -3.47
CA ASN A 32 -9.30 -13.37 -4.22
C ASN A 32 -9.08 -12.19 -3.26
N VAL A 33 -8.20 -11.27 -3.65
CA VAL A 33 -7.95 -10.04 -2.89
C VAL A 33 -8.09 -8.83 -3.81
N VAL A 34 -8.89 -7.86 -3.40
CA VAL A 34 -9.10 -6.59 -4.09
C VAL A 34 -8.80 -5.44 -3.12
N LEU A 35 -7.66 -4.78 -3.33
CA LEU A 35 -7.28 -3.57 -2.59
C LEU A 35 -7.61 -2.33 -3.42
N ILE A 36 -8.60 -1.55 -2.99
CA ILE A 36 -8.96 -0.27 -3.57
C ILE A 36 -8.35 0.84 -2.70
N LEU A 37 -7.51 1.68 -3.30
CA LEU A 37 -6.89 2.81 -2.61
C LEU A 37 -7.34 4.13 -3.23
N ILE A 38 -8.11 4.91 -2.47
CA ILE A 38 -8.64 6.22 -2.84
C ILE A 38 -7.55 7.29 -2.64
N ASP A 39 -7.40 8.19 -3.61
CA ASP A 39 -6.41 9.28 -3.58
C ASP A 39 -7.01 10.54 -2.96
N ASP A 40 -6.34 11.13 -1.96
CA ASP A 40 -6.69 12.42 -1.32
C ASP A 40 -8.08 12.46 -0.64
N LEU A 41 -8.41 11.46 0.19
CA LEU A 41 -9.70 11.40 0.87
C LEU A 41 -9.58 10.98 2.34
N SER A 42 -9.97 11.87 3.25
CA SER A 42 -10.13 11.54 4.67
C SER A 42 -11.36 10.65 4.89
N HIS A 43 -11.46 10.04 6.07
CA HIS A 43 -12.59 9.18 6.44
C HIS A 43 -13.97 9.82 6.20
N TYR A 44 -14.11 11.12 6.48
CA TYR A 44 -15.35 11.87 6.23
C TYR A 44 -15.66 12.15 4.76
N GLY A 45 -14.79 11.79 3.83
CA GLY A 45 -15.15 11.74 2.41
C GLY A 45 -16.07 10.58 2.02
N VAL A 46 -16.37 9.68 2.97
CA VAL A 46 -17.26 8.52 2.81
C VAL A 46 -18.42 8.66 3.80
N THR A 47 -19.66 8.59 3.30
CA THR A 47 -20.87 8.84 4.11
C THR A 47 -21.08 7.83 5.24
N ALA A 48 -20.52 6.62 5.13
CA ALA A 48 -20.47 5.64 6.22
C ALA A 48 -19.76 6.15 7.49
N TYR A 49 -18.92 7.19 7.39
CA TYR A 49 -18.27 7.83 8.54
C TYR A 49 -19.05 9.04 9.09
N GLY A 50 -20.20 9.37 8.50
CA GLY A 50 -21.19 10.27 9.09
C GLY A 50 -21.29 11.66 8.46
N ALA A 51 -20.25 12.17 7.79
CA ALA A 51 -20.37 13.42 7.04
C ALA A 51 -21.23 13.21 5.80
N ASP A 52 -22.18 14.12 5.54
CA ASP A 52 -23.10 14.05 4.38
C ASP A 52 -23.11 15.34 3.55
N ARG A 53 -22.29 16.32 3.95
CA ARG A 53 -22.21 17.66 3.38
C ARG A 53 -20.77 18.09 3.24
N ILE A 54 -20.49 18.88 2.20
CA ILE A 54 -19.15 19.39 1.91
C ILE A 54 -19.21 20.83 1.40
N SER A 55 -18.19 21.62 1.75
CA SER A 55 -18.00 23.00 1.28
C SER A 55 -16.60 23.16 0.69
N GLU A 56 -16.42 24.16 -0.18
CA GLU A 56 -15.11 24.67 -0.58
C GLU A 56 -14.83 25.99 0.14
N GLU A 57 -13.62 26.16 0.67
CA GLU A 57 -13.21 27.24 1.57
C GLU A 57 -13.43 28.66 0.98
N ASN A 58 -13.28 28.81 -0.35
CA ASN A 58 -13.46 30.08 -1.05
C ASN A 58 -14.87 30.27 -1.60
N GLY A 59 -15.84 29.44 -1.19
CA GLY A 59 -17.25 29.59 -1.53
C GLY A 59 -17.59 29.19 -2.97
N LYS A 60 -16.76 28.37 -3.64
CA LYS A 60 -17.13 27.79 -4.95
C LYS A 60 -18.43 26.99 -4.89
N PHE A 61 -18.64 26.30 -3.78
CA PHE A 61 -19.91 25.74 -3.34
C PHE A 61 -19.90 25.68 -1.79
N THR A 62 -21.09 25.64 -1.20
CA THR A 62 -21.23 25.59 0.26
C THR A 62 -22.30 24.59 0.63
N ASN A 63 -21.99 23.74 1.61
CA ASN A 63 -22.93 22.82 2.24
C ASN A 63 -23.67 21.91 1.23
N GLN A 64 -22.94 21.48 0.21
CA GLN A 64 -23.44 20.61 -0.85
C GLN A 64 -23.53 19.18 -0.32
N ARG A 65 -24.67 18.52 -0.54
CA ARG A 65 -24.85 17.12 -0.18
C ARG A 65 -24.01 16.21 -1.09
N PHE A 66 -23.41 15.18 -0.52
CA PHE A 66 -22.76 14.09 -1.26
C PHE A 66 -23.15 12.74 -0.65
N GLU A 67 -22.99 11.66 -1.42
CA GLU A 67 -23.39 10.30 -1.02
C GLU A 67 -22.38 9.28 -1.57
N THR A 68 -22.08 8.23 -0.80
CA THR A 68 -21.24 7.08 -1.22
C THR A 68 -21.94 5.74 -1.00
N PRO A 69 -23.11 5.50 -1.63
CA PRO A 69 -23.96 4.35 -1.31
C PRO A 69 -23.29 2.99 -1.57
N LYS A 70 -22.36 2.89 -2.54
CA LYS A 70 -21.65 1.62 -2.81
C LYS A 70 -20.66 1.31 -1.71
N ILE A 71 -19.89 2.30 -1.25
CA ILE A 71 -18.97 2.15 -0.12
C ILE A 71 -19.75 1.92 1.18
N ASP A 72 -20.86 2.62 1.40
CA ASP A 72 -21.70 2.45 2.58
C ASP A 72 -22.26 1.03 2.67
N ARG A 73 -22.62 0.43 1.52
CA ARG A 73 -23.04 -0.97 1.47
C ARG A 73 -21.90 -1.93 1.82
N LEU A 74 -20.67 -1.65 1.39
CA LEU A 74 -19.48 -2.43 1.79
C LEU A 74 -19.22 -2.29 3.30
N ALA A 75 -19.36 -1.11 3.88
CA ALA A 75 -19.23 -0.91 5.32
C ALA A 75 -20.31 -1.67 6.10
N GLN A 76 -21.57 -1.62 5.63
CA GLN A 76 -22.69 -2.30 6.27
C GLN A 76 -22.54 -3.83 6.26
N THR A 77 -22.06 -4.39 5.14
CA THR A 77 -21.91 -5.84 4.97
C THR A 77 -20.52 -6.36 5.32
N GLY A 78 -19.68 -5.53 5.93
CA GLY A 78 -18.32 -5.86 6.31
C GLY A 78 -17.93 -5.21 7.63
N LEU A 79 -16.67 -4.80 7.74
CA LEU A 79 -16.09 -4.12 8.89
C LEU A 79 -15.68 -2.70 8.49
N ARG A 80 -16.15 -1.69 9.23
CA ARG A 80 -15.65 -0.31 9.17
C ARG A 80 -14.59 -0.12 10.27
N CYS A 81 -13.41 0.35 9.93
CA CYS A 81 -12.39 0.70 10.92
C CYS A 81 -12.50 2.20 11.26
N ASP A 82 -12.63 2.53 12.54
CA ASP A 82 -12.88 3.91 12.99
C ASP A 82 -11.59 4.72 13.20
N ASN A 83 -10.43 4.06 13.26
CA ASN A 83 -9.13 4.68 13.56
C ASN A 83 -8.03 4.17 12.62
N ALA A 84 -8.15 4.47 11.32
CA ALA A 84 -7.17 4.10 10.30
C ALA A 84 -6.34 5.30 9.85
N PHE A 85 -5.01 5.15 9.87
CA PHE A 85 -4.09 6.25 9.59
C PHE A 85 -3.07 5.90 8.52
N ALA A 86 -2.82 6.87 7.65
CA ALA A 86 -1.81 6.83 6.61
C ALA A 86 -0.76 7.93 6.82
N TYR A 87 0.24 7.98 5.95
CA TYR A 87 1.12 9.13 5.86
C TYR A 87 0.37 10.32 5.26
N PRO A 88 0.84 11.57 5.45
CA PRO A 88 0.10 12.74 4.98
C PRO A 88 0.22 13.00 3.48
N LEU A 89 0.92 12.15 2.72
CA LEU A 89 1.12 12.29 1.27
C LEU A 89 1.10 10.94 0.55
N CYS A 90 0.71 10.96 -0.72
CA CYS A 90 0.50 9.75 -1.53
C CYS A 90 1.73 8.82 -1.59
N GLU A 91 2.91 9.37 -1.88
CA GLU A 91 4.13 8.58 -2.10
C GLU A 91 4.59 7.85 -0.83
N PRO A 92 4.82 8.53 0.31
CA PRO A 92 5.22 7.85 1.54
C PRO A 92 4.19 6.79 1.98
N THR A 93 2.89 7.09 1.83
CA THR A 93 1.83 6.12 2.10
C THR A 93 1.96 4.88 1.22
N ARG A 94 2.09 5.04 -0.10
CA ARG A 94 2.10 3.90 -1.02
C ARG A 94 3.35 3.05 -0.88
N ILE A 95 4.50 3.68 -0.60
CA ILE A 95 5.74 2.97 -0.28
C ILE A 95 5.55 2.13 0.99
N ALA A 96 4.97 2.71 2.05
CA ALA A 96 4.72 2.00 3.30
C ALA A 96 3.68 0.88 3.17
N LEU A 97 2.61 1.15 2.42
CA LEU A 97 1.53 0.21 2.14
C LEU A 97 2.05 -1.01 1.36
N MET A 98 2.82 -0.78 0.29
CA MET A 98 3.30 -1.84 -0.58
C MET A 98 4.36 -2.70 0.09
N SER A 99 5.21 -2.15 0.96
CA SER A 99 6.29 -2.91 1.61
C SER A 99 5.96 -3.37 3.03
N GLY A 100 4.94 -2.82 3.68
CA GLY A 100 4.64 -3.06 5.09
C GLY A 100 5.68 -2.46 6.04
N GLN A 101 6.49 -1.51 5.56
CA GLN A 101 7.57 -0.87 6.32
C GLN A 101 7.27 0.60 6.60
N TYR A 102 7.67 1.08 7.77
CA TYR A 102 7.79 2.50 8.01
C TYR A 102 8.83 3.11 7.08
N ASN A 103 8.58 4.35 6.64
CA ASN A 103 9.46 5.04 5.70
C ASN A 103 10.87 5.35 6.25
N SER A 104 11.11 5.24 7.56
CA SER A 104 12.48 5.27 8.11
C SER A 104 13.35 4.13 7.57
N ARG A 105 12.73 3.00 7.18
CA ARG A 105 13.41 1.79 6.70
C ARG A 105 13.64 1.76 5.18
N ASN A 106 12.73 2.35 4.39
CA ASN A 106 12.78 2.19 2.93
C ASN A 106 12.60 3.46 2.08
N PHE A 107 12.27 4.62 2.66
CA PHE A 107 12.17 5.84 1.88
C PHE A 107 13.53 6.51 1.68
N LEU A 108 13.95 6.68 0.42
CA LEU A 108 15.16 7.43 0.06
C LEU A 108 14.88 8.69 -0.75
N GLN A 109 13.97 8.61 -1.72
CA GLN A 109 13.64 9.72 -2.59
C GLN A 109 12.29 9.45 -3.26
N CYS A 110 11.50 10.49 -3.51
CA CYS A 110 10.30 10.37 -4.33
C CYS A 110 10.61 9.82 -5.73
N LYS A 111 9.69 9.01 -6.25
CA LYS A 111 9.72 8.46 -7.60
C LYS A 111 11.02 7.69 -7.88
N ALA A 112 11.52 6.98 -6.87
CA ALA A 112 12.81 6.28 -6.93
C ALA A 112 12.84 4.90 -6.24
N GLN A 113 11.69 4.31 -5.87
CA GLN A 113 11.65 3.00 -5.23
C GLN A 113 12.38 1.94 -6.06
N HIS A 114 13.24 1.15 -5.43
CA HIS A 114 14.11 0.18 -6.11
C HIS A 114 13.54 -1.24 -6.03
N ALA A 115 13.67 -2.01 -7.11
CA ALA A 115 13.16 -3.38 -7.26
C ALA A 115 13.70 -4.40 -6.24
N SER A 116 14.74 -4.04 -5.47
CA SER A 116 15.21 -4.89 -4.37
C SER A 116 14.27 -4.87 -3.16
N GLU A 117 13.38 -3.88 -3.06
CA GLU A 117 12.32 -3.89 -2.05
C GLU A 117 11.27 -4.94 -2.42
N ILE A 118 10.90 -5.76 -1.44
CA ILE A 118 9.82 -6.74 -1.57
C ILE A 118 8.51 -6.01 -1.29
N THR A 119 7.56 -6.15 -2.21
CA THR A 119 6.22 -5.58 -2.09
C THR A 119 5.15 -6.65 -2.01
N PHE A 120 3.92 -6.28 -1.67
CA PHE A 120 2.80 -7.23 -1.74
C PHE A 120 2.62 -7.84 -3.14
N GLY A 121 3.00 -7.14 -4.21
CA GLY A 121 2.84 -7.65 -5.57
C GLY A 121 3.77 -8.83 -5.77
N ASP A 122 5.03 -8.69 -5.34
CA ASP A 122 6.02 -9.76 -5.31
C ASP A 122 5.54 -10.96 -4.48
N THR A 123 4.94 -10.70 -3.31
CA THR A 123 4.48 -11.75 -2.39
C THR A 123 3.28 -12.52 -2.91
N PHE A 124 2.26 -11.84 -3.43
CA PHE A 124 1.11 -12.49 -4.05
C PHE A 124 1.51 -13.25 -5.32
N SER A 125 2.37 -12.66 -6.16
CA SER A 125 2.91 -13.34 -7.35
C SER A 125 3.70 -14.60 -6.96
N ALA A 126 4.56 -14.53 -5.95
CA ALA A 126 5.31 -15.68 -5.43
C ALA A 126 4.40 -16.76 -4.81
N ALA A 127 3.21 -16.39 -4.33
CA ALA A 127 2.20 -17.31 -3.82
C ALA A 127 1.32 -17.94 -4.93
N GLY A 128 1.54 -17.57 -6.20
CA GLY A 128 0.83 -18.14 -7.34
C GLY A 128 -0.46 -17.40 -7.73
N TYR A 129 -0.69 -16.20 -7.20
CA TYR A 129 -1.81 -15.36 -7.62
C TYR A 129 -1.51 -14.70 -8.96
N ALA A 130 -2.53 -14.56 -9.80
CA ALA A 130 -2.49 -13.56 -10.88
C ALA A 130 -2.51 -12.16 -10.25
N THR A 131 -1.65 -11.24 -10.69
CA THR A 131 -1.53 -9.90 -10.08
C THR A 131 -1.80 -8.77 -11.06
N GLY A 132 -2.62 -7.80 -10.66
CA GLY A 132 -3.00 -6.67 -11.50
C GLY A 132 -2.99 -5.35 -10.75
N ILE A 133 -2.40 -4.30 -11.35
CA ILE A 133 -2.46 -2.92 -10.82
C ILE A 133 -3.05 -1.94 -11.84
N PHE A 134 -4.12 -1.25 -11.47
CA PHE A 134 -4.81 -0.33 -12.38
C PHE A 134 -5.12 1.01 -11.71
N GLY A 135 -4.56 2.11 -12.23
CA GLY A 135 -4.77 3.45 -11.68
C GLY A 135 -3.48 4.25 -11.50
N LYS A 136 -3.13 4.65 -10.28
CA LYS A 136 -1.98 5.51 -9.98
C LYS A 136 -0.76 4.70 -9.54
N TRP A 137 0.36 4.84 -10.27
CA TRP A 137 1.63 4.23 -9.88
C TRP A 137 2.36 5.02 -8.79
N LYS A 138 2.97 6.16 -9.17
CA LYS A 138 3.66 7.10 -8.27
C LYS A 138 4.67 6.42 -7.31
N GLN A 139 5.54 5.54 -7.83
CA GLN A 139 6.62 4.90 -7.04
C GLN A 139 8.03 5.15 -7.59
N THR A 140 8.23 4.99 -8.90
CA THR A 140 9.57 4.93 -9.49
C THR A 140 9.60 5.39 -10.95
N ARG A 141 10.78 5.77 -11.44
CA ARG A 141 11.06 6.10 -12.86
C ARG A 141 11.99 5.08 -13.51
N GLY A 142 12.13 3.91 -12.90
CA GLY A 142 12.99 2.85 -13.37
C GLY A 142 14.46 3.26 -13.41
N THR A 143 15.22 2.65 -14.31
CA THR A 143 16.67 2.85 -14.42
C THR A 143 17.02 3.25 -15.85
N LYS A 144 18.29 3.53 -16.13
CA LYS A 144 18.75 3.66 -17.53
C LYS A 144 18.78 2.33 -18.29
N LEU A 145 18.80 1.20 -17.58
CA LEU A 145 18.87 -0.14 -18.18
C LEU A 145 17.48 -0.73 -18.42
N VAL A 146 16.55 -0.48 -17.49
CA VAL A 146 15.17 -0.93 -17.54
C VAL A 146 14.30 0.31 -17.39
N HIS A 147 13.66 0.72 -18.48
CA HIS A 147 12.84 1.92 -18.52
C HIS A 147 11.62 1.80 -17.63
N ALA A 148 11.10 2.92 -17.09
CA ALA A 148 9.98 2.92 -16.14
C ALA A 148 8.74 2.12 -16.61
N LYS A 149 8.44 2.16 -17.91
CA LYS A 149 7.33 1.41 -18.53
C LYS A 149 7.48 -0.11 -18.38
N ASP A 150 8.71 -0.61 -18.28
CA ASP A 150 9.03 -2.03 -18.12
C ASP A 150 9.43 -2.33 -16.66
N TYR A 151 9.96 -1.35 -15.93
CA TYR A 151 10.45 -1.51 -14.55
C TYR A 151 9.33 -1.75 -13.53
N ILE A 152 8.10 -1.31 -13.82
CA ILE A 152 6.95 -1.60 -12.95
C ILE A 152 6.71 -3.11 -12.78
N PHE A 153 7.03 -3.93 -13.78
CA PHE A 153 6.93 -5.40 -13.67
C PHE A 153 7.87 -5.99 -12.61
N GLU A 154 8.91 -5.27 -12.23
CA GLU A 154 9.85 -5.68 -11.17
C GLU A 154 9.22 -5.67 -9.77
N PHE A 155 7.94 -5.34 -9.61
CA PHE A 155 7.21 -5.32 -8.33
C PHE A 155 6.11 -6.40 -8.27
N GLY A 156 6.26 -7.46 -9.06
CA GLY A 156 5.38 -8.64 -9.03
C GLY A 156 4.00 -8.42 -9.62
N TRP A 157 3.89 -7.55 -10.65
CA TRP A 157 2.66 -7.33 -11.40
C TRP A 157 2.68 -8.14 -12.70
N ASP A 158 1.61 -8.87 -13.01
CA ASP A 158 1.44 -9.52 -14.33
C ASP A 158 0.84 -8.55 -15.35
N GLU A 159 -0.11 -7.72 -14.90
CA GLU A 159 -0.83 -6.76 -15.73
C GLU A 159 -0.93 -5.38 -15.06
N PHE A 160 -0.88 -4.32 -15.86
CA PHE A 160 -1.13 -2.97 -15.38
C PHE A 160 -1.70 -2.00 -16.43
N CYS A 161 -2.48 -1.03 -15.93
CA CYS A 161 -2.87 0.20 -16.64
C CYS A 161 -2.70 1.37 -15.68
N CYS A 162 -1.59 2.10 -15.79
CA CYS A 162 -1.20 3.07 -14.76
C CYS A 162 -0.84 4.45 -15.32
N PHE A 163 -1.30 5.47 -14.60
CA PHE A 163 -0.84 6.85 -14.64
C PHE A 163 0.49 7.01 -13.89
N ASP A 164 1.28 8.02 -14.28
CA ASP A 164 2.54 8.43 -13.65
C ASP A 164 3.64 7.34 -13.62
N VAL A 165 3.67 6.49 -14.65
CA VAL A 165 4.72 5.47 -14.84
C VAL A 165 5.99 6.10 -15.43
N VAL A 166 5.88 6.72 -16.62
CA VAL A 166 7.02 7.34 -17.32
C VAL A 166 7.17 8.83 -17.04
N GLY A 167 6.16 9.47 -16.45
CA GLY A 167 6.13 10.90 -16.17
C GLY A 167 4.72 11.36 -15.80
N GLU A 168 4.63 12.54 -15.18
CA GLU A 168 3.36 13.12 -14.76
C GLU A 168 2.75 13.92 -15.91
N SER A 169 1.47 13.69 -16.19
CA SER A 169 0.71 14.28 -17.31
C SER A 169 -0.78 14.36 -16.95
N GLN A 170 -1.69 14.46 -17.92
CA GLN A 170 -3.13 14.44 -17.63
C GLN A 170 -3.57 13.05 -17.12
N ARG A 171 -4.37 13.01 -16.05
CA ARG A 171 -4.90 11.75 -15.47
C ARG A 171 -6.39 11.54 -15.69
N TYR A 172 -7.16 12.62 -15.88
CA TYR A 172 -8.63 12.56 -15.99
C TYR A 172 -9.08 12.56 -17.45
N ILE A 173 -9.40 13.73 -18.00
CA ILE A 173 -9.81 13.85 -19.40
C ILE A 173 -8.56 13.71 -20.28
N ASN A 174 -8.68 12.94 -21.37
CA ASN A 174 -7.62 12.74 -22.36
C ASN A 174 -6.26 12.36 -21.72
N PRO A 175 -6.22 11.29 -20.91
CA PRO A 175 -5.09 10.99 -20.02
C PRO A 175 -3.84 10.54 -20.77
N SER A 176 -2.72 10.45 -20.07
CA SER A 176 -1.54 9.67 -20.49
C SER A 176 -1.34 8.50 -19.54
N LEU A 177 -1.37 7.29 -20.08
CA LEU A 177 -1.30 6.03 -19.33
C LEU A 177 -0.23 5.11 -19.93
N VAL A 178 0.26 4.18 -19.12
CA VAL A 178 1.06 3.05 -19.60
C VAL A 178 0.26 1.78 -19.35
N ILE A 179 0.10 0.97 -20.39
CA ILE A 179 -0.67 -0.28 -20.38
C ILE A 179 0.27 -1.40 -20.77
N ASN A 180 0.59 -2.30 -19.84
CA ASN A 180 1.46 -3.46 -20.07
C ASN A 180 2.76 -3.14 -20.85
N GLY A 181 3.42 -2.04 -20.50
CA GLY A 181 4.68 -1.59 -21.12
C GLY A 181 4.54 -0.70 -22.36
N GLU A 182 3.33 -0.46 -22.83
CA GLU A 182 3.01 0.43 -23.95
C GLU A 182 2.50 1.80 -23.47
N ILE A 183 2.95 2.87 -24.11
CA ILE A 183 2.56 4.24 -23.74
C ILE A 183 1.33 4.64 -24.57
N HIS A 184 0.23 4.96 -23.90
CA HIS A 184 -1.02 5.42 -24.49
C HIS A 184 -1.26 6.88 -24.11
N ASN A 185 -1.01 7.79 -25.05
CA ASN A 185 -1.18 9.22 -24.84
C ASN A 185 -2.46 9.72 -25.52
N TYR A 186 -3.40 10.23 -24.74
CA TYR A 186 -4.65 10.82 -25.24
C TYR A 186 -4.65 12.36 -25.17
N VAL A 187 -3.61 12.97 -24.63
CA VAL A 187 -3.52 14.43 -24.44
C VAL A 187 -3.71 15.14 -25.78
N GLY A 188 -4.66 16.07 -25.83
CA GLY A 188 -4.98 16.85 -27.03
C GLY A 188 -5.70 16.10 -28.14
N ARG A 189 -6.11 14.84 -27.94
CA ARG A 189 -6.93 14.10 -28.91
C ARG A 189 -8.35 14.64 -29.00
N GLU A 190 -8.88 14.67 -30.22
CA GLU A 190 -10.26 15.10 -30.53
C GLU A 190 -11.20 13.90 -30.76
N ASP A 191 -10.68 12.69 -30.96
CA ASP A 191 -11.50 11.50 -31.04
C ASP A 191 -12.04 11.08 -29.66
N ILE A 192 -13.14 10.32 -29.71
CA ILE A 192 -13.88 9.84 -28.54
C ILE A 192 -13.53 8.38 -28.23
N ASP A 193 -13.65 8.02 -26.96
CA ASP A 193 -13.61 6.62 -26.53
C ASP A 193 -14.81 5.87 -27.15
N PRO A 194 -14.56 4.87 -28.01
CA PRO A 194 -15.64 4.17 -28.70
C PRO A 194 -16.55 3.38 -27.76
N GLN A 195 -16.12 3.08 -26.52
CA GLN A 195 -16.95 2.38 -25.54
C GLN A 195 -17.96 3.29 -24.85
N THR A 196 -17.64 4.58 -24.70
CA THR A 196 -18.50 5.54 -24.00
C THR A 196 -19.18 6.50 -24.96
N GLY A 197 -18.66 6.66 -26.17
CA GLY A 197 -19.10 7.66 -27.14
C GLY A 197 -18.72 9.09 -26.76
N ARG A 198 -17.77 9.27 -25.84
CA ARG A 198 -17.39 10.56 -25.23
C ARG A 198 -15.88 10.71 -25.12
N ARG A 199 -15.39 11.85 -24.64
CA ARG A 199 -13.94 12.05 -24.44
C ARG A 199 -13.35 10.95 -23.57
N TRP A 200 -12.09 10.60 -23.85
CA TRP A 200 -11.35 9.61 -23.08
C TRP A 200 -11.24 10.04 -21.61
N TYR A 201 -11.55 9.13 -20.68
CA TYR A 201 -11.50 9.40 -19.23
C TYR A 201 -10.64 8.36 -18.52
N GLY A 202 -9.52 8.77 -17.95
CA GLY A 202 -8.55 7.89 -17.30
C GLY A 202 -9.13 6.98 -16.23
N PRO A 203 -9.97 7.48 -15.29
CA PRO A 203 -10.63 6.62 -14.32
C PRO A 203 -11.47 5.50 -14.96
N ASP A 204 -12.16 5.77 -16.07
CA ASP A 204 -12.91 4.73 -16.81
C ASP A 204 -11.99 3.73 -17.50
N ILE A 205 -10.89 4.18 -18.09
CA ILE A 205 -9.90 3.30 -18.75
C ILE A 205 -9.28 2.36 -17.70
N CYS A 206 -8.77 2.89 -16.58
CA CYS A 206 -8.19 2.08 -15.51
C CYS A 206 -9.23 1.12 -14.90
N ASN A 207 -10.46 1.58 -14.63
CA ASN A 207 -11.53 0.72 -14.13
C ASN A 207 -11.84 -0.42 -15.10
N ARG A 208 -11.97 -0.11 -16.40
CA ARG A 208 -12.23 -1.11 -17.44
C ARG A 208 -11.16 -2.19 -17.48
N HIS A 209 -9.88 -1.83 -17.38
CA HIS A 209 -8.80 -2.82 -17.29
C HIS A 209 -8.90 -3.67 -16.01
N ALA A 210 -9.25 -3.08 -14.87
CA ALA A 210 -9.50 -3.84 -13.63
C ALA A 210 -10.68 -4.83 -13.79
N LEU A 211 -11.77 -4.43 -14.45
CA LEU A 211 -12.91 -5.33 -14.70
C LEU A 211 -12.54 -6.46 -15.67
N GLN A 212 -11.75 -6.16 -16.71
CA GLN A 212 -11.25 -7.15 -17.67
C GLN A 212 -10.30 -8.15 -17.00
N PHE A 213 -9.47 -7.69 -16.07
CA PHE A 213 -8.62 -8.55 -15.25
C PHE A 213 -9.45 -9.55 -14.43
N ILE A 214 -10.51 -9.08 -13.76
CA ILE A 214 -11.44 -9.98 -13.05
C ILE A 214 -12.10 -10.96 -14.03
N ASP A 215 -12.59 -10.51 -15.20
CA ASP A 215 -13.20 -11.40 -16.22
C ASP A 215 -12.24 -12.51 -16.67
N LYS A 216 -10.95 -12.18 -16.82
CA LYS A 216 -9.88 -13.09 -17.27
C LYS A 216 -9.50 -14.10 -16.19
N HIS A 217 -9.37 -13.66 -14.95
CA HIS A 217 -8.84 -14.46 -13.85
C HIS A 217 -9.89 -15.03 -12.89
N LYS A 218 -11.20 -14.90 -13.18
CA LYS A 218 -12.29 -15.42 -12.34
C LYS A 218 -12.21 -16.92 -11.97
N ASP A 219 -11.41 -17.70 -12.69
CA ASP A 219 -11.27 -19.15 -12.54
C ASP A 219 -9.97 -19.55 -11.78
N GLU A 220 -9.19 -18.57 -11.28
CA GLU A 220 -7.96 -18.75 -10.50
C GLU A 220 -7.81 -17.63 -9.45
N PRO A 221 -7.01 -17.79 -8.37
CA PRO A 221 -6.85 -16.74 -7.37
C PRO A 221 -6.15 -15.51 -7.96
N PHE A 222 -6.70 -14.32 -7.71
CA PHE A 222 -6.10 -13.07 -8.15
C PHE A 222 -5.98 -12.02 -7.05
N PHE A 223 -4.94 -11.17 -7.19
CA PHE A 223 -4.73 -9.98 -6.40
C PHE A 223 -4.82 -8.74 -7.29
N LEU A 224 -5.88 -7.96 -7.08
CA LEU A 224 -6.15 -6.71 -7.76
C LEU A 224 -5.84 -5.53 -6.82
N TYR A 225 -4.84 -4.74 -7.18
CA TYR A 225 -4.60 -3.43 -6.58
C TYR A 225 -5.18 -2.34 -7.50
N TYR A 226 -6.21 -1.65 -7.03
CA TYR A 226 -6.87 -0.56 -7.73
C TYR A 226 -6.60 0.80 -7.04
N PRO A 227 -5.39 1.37 -7.18
CA PRO A 227 -5.07 2.70 -6.70
C PRO A 227 -5.76 3.76 -7.56
N MET A 228 -6.92 4.24 -7.14
CA MET A 228 -7.75 5.14 -7.92
C MET A 228 -7.02 6.44 -8.27
N LEU A 229 -7.34 7.00 -9.44
CA LEU A 229 -6.92 8.37 -9.81
C LEU A 229 -7.77 9.42 -9.07
N LEU A 230 -9.02 9.06 -8.74
CA LEU A 230 -9.97 9.87 -8.01
C LEU A 230 -9.67 9.79 -6.50
N VAL A 231 -9.80 10.87 -5.73
CA VAL A 231 -10.38 12.20 -6.07
C VAL A 231 -9.34 13.33 -5.98
N HIS A 232 -8.09 13.04 -6.33
CA HIS A 232 -6.96 13.98 -6.31
C HIS A 232 -7.26 15.33 -7.00
N ASP A 233 -6.45 16.34 -6.70
CA ASP A 233 -6.47 17.63 -7.42
C ASP A 233 -6.37 17.50 -8.96
N GLU A 234 -6.54 18.62 -9.66
CA GLU A 234 -7.00 18.68 -11.07
C GLU A 234 -8.50 18.39 -11.16
N HIS A 235 -9.30 19.03 -10.31
CA HIS A 235 -10.74 18.81 -10.20
C HIS A 235 -11.43 19.17 -11.51
N LYS A 236 -11.88 18.15 -12.22
CA LYS A 236 -12.48 18.24 -13.56
C LYS A 236 -13.87 17.60 -13.53
N PRO A 237 -14.78 18.02 -14.42
CA PRO A 237 -16.05 17.33 -14.57
C PRO A 237 -15.81 15.85 -14.85
N THR A 238 -16.70 15.00 -14.38
CA THR A 238 -16.73 13.58 -14.70
C THR A 238 -17.70 13.37 -15.85
N PRO A 239 -17.72 12.18 -16.50
CA PRO A 239 -18.76 11.88 -17.47
C PRO A 239 -20.18 12.12 -16.93
N ASP A 240 -20.43 11.89 -15.64
CA ASP A 240 -21.77 12.04 -15.08
C ASP A 240 -22.11 13.48 -14.66
N THR A 241 -21.16 14.42 -14.69
CA THR A 241 -21.39 15.84 -14.39
C THR A 241 -22.50 16.42 -15.24
N GLN A 242 -23.45 17.13 -14.61
CA GLN A 242 -24.58 17.77 -15.28
C GLN A 242 -24.41 19.28 -15.46
N PRO A 243 -24.83 19.85 -16.61
CA PRO A 243 -25.23 19.13 -17.82
C PRO A 243 -24.04 18.38 -18.43
N HIS A 244 -24.28 17.21 -19.03
CA HIS A 244 -23.22 16.35 -19.60
C HIS A 244 -22.24 17.08 -20.53
N SER A 245 -22.70 18.11 -21.25
CA SER A 245 -21.85 18.94 -22.10
C SER A 245 -20.66 19.59 -21.37
N LEU A 246 -20.72 19.77 -20.05
CA LEU A 246 -19.60 20.31 -19.27
C LEU A 246 -18.36 19.43 -19.36
N PHE A 247 -18.51 18.10 -19.34
CA PHE A 247 -17.41 17.17 -19.54
C PHE A 247 -16.89 17.20 -20.97
N ASP A 248 -17.80 17.13 -21.94
CA ASP A 248 -17.44 17.02 -23.36
C ASP A 248 -16.76 18.29 -23.90
N GLN A 249 -17.09 19.45 -23.33
CA GLN A 249 -16.58 20.76 -23.75
C GLN A 249 -15.63 21.39 -22.74
N PHE A 250 -15.17 20.62 -21.73
CA PHE A 250 -14.31 21.16 -20.68
C PHE A 250 -12.99 21.68 -21.26
N ASP A 251 -12.73 22.95 -21.01
CA ASP A 251 -11.49 23.62 -21.42
C ASP A 251 -10.37 23.31 -20.43
N GLU A 252 -9.56 22.31 -20.79
CA GLU A 252 -8.44 21.86 -19.96
C GLU A 252 -7.28 22.86 -19.90
N THR A 253 -7.30 23.97 -20.64
CA THR A 253 -6.22 24.96 -20.64
C THR A 253 -6.40 26.06 -19.59
N LYS A 254 -7.63 26.26 -19.11
CA LYS A 254 -7.93 27.25 -18.06
C LYS A 254 -7.45 26.78 -16.68
N HIS A 255 -7.27 27.72 -15.76
CA HIS A 255 -6.84 27.45 -14.38
C HIS A 255 -5.45 26.80 -14.25
N ASN A 256 -4.50 27.20 -15.11
CA ASN A 256 -3.10 26.79 -15.05
C ASN A 256 -2.36 27.52 -13.92
N LYS A 257 -2.36 26.94 -12.72
CA LYS A 257 -1.35 27.26 -11.71
C LYS A 257 -0.44 26.04 -11.58
N ASP A 258 0.86 26.28 -11.57
CA ASP A 258 1.90 25.29 -11.28
C ASP A 258 2.03 24.12 -12.28
N GLY A 259 1.53 24.28 -13.52
CA GLY A 259 1.66 23.27 -14.58
C GLY A 259 0.53 22.24 -14.64
N HIS A 260 -0.44 22.33 -13.72
CA HIS A 260 -1.66 21.51 -13.70
C HIS A 260 -2.82 22.33 -14.25
N SER A 261 -3.24 22.03 -15.49
CA SER A 261 -4.28 22.79 -16.19
C SER A 261 -5.66 22.16 -15.99
N GLY A 262 -6.68 22.99 -15.80
CA GLY A 262 -8.08 22.59 -15.67
C GLY A 262 -8.57 22.29 -14.26
N ASP A 263 -7.90 22.74 -13.20
CA ASP A 263 -8.39 22.57 -11.81
C ASP A 263 -9.56 23.52 -11.50
N ASP A 264 -10.75 22.95 -11.32
CA ASP A 264 -11.96 23.65 -10.88
C ASP A 264 -12.66 22.87 -9.77
N LYS A 265 -12.42 23.32 -8.53
CA LYS A 265 -12.86 22.69 -7.29
C LYS A 265 -14.37 22.44 -7.22
N ARG A 266 -15.18 23.13 -8.03
CA ARG A 266 -16.64 22.91 -8.14
C ARG A 266 -17.01 21.46 -8.51
N PHE A 267 -16.12 20.73 -9.16
CA PHE A 267 -16.38 19.35 -9.59
C PHE A 267 -16.01 18.29 -8.55
N PHE A 268 -15.46 18.67 -7.39
CA PHE A 268 -15.09 17.70 -6.36
C PHE A 268 -16.26 16.80 -5.91
N PRO A 269 -17.49 17.31 -5.67
CA PRO A 269 -18.63 16.44 -5.35
C PRO A 269 -19.00 15.45 -6.46
N ASP A 270 -18.89 15.84 -7.74
CA ASP A 270 -19.12 14.94 -8.87
C ASP A 270 -18.06 13.83 -8.94
N MET A 271 -16.81 14.17 -8.57
CA MET A 271 -15.70 13.22 -8.48
C MET A 271 -15.90 12.21 -7.35
N LEU A 272 -16.44 12.63 -6.18
CA LEU A 272 -16.81 11.72 -5.09
C LEU A 272 -17.88 10.71 -5.54
N ALA A 273 -18.95 11.19 -6.18
CA ALA A 273 -20.01 10.32 -6.69
C ALA A 273 -19.49 9.35 -7.77
N TYR A 274 -18.59 9.82 -8.64
CA TYR A 274 -17.99 8.98 -9.68
C TYR A 274 -17.03 7.93 -9.10
N MET A 275 -16.27 8.28 -8.05
CA MET A 275 -15.43 7.34 -7.32
C MET A 275 -16.27 6.19 -6.75
N ASP A 276 -17.35 6.50 -6.02
CA ASP A 276 -18.26 5.49 -5.48
C ASP A 276 -18.86 4.59 -6.57
N LYS A 277 -19.27 5.19 -7.71
CA LYS A 277 -19.74 4.46 -8.89
C LYS A 277 -18.70 3.47 -9.43
N LEU A 278 -17.43 3.87 -9.56
CA LEU A 278 -16.37 3.00 -10.09
C LEU A 278 -16.03 1.85 -9.13
N ILE A 279 -16.06 2.10 -7.82
CA ILE A 279 -15.96 1.05 -6.80
C ILE A 279 -17.14 0.07 -6.93
N GLY A 280 -18.36 0.60 -7.09
CA GLY A 280 -19.56 -0.18 -7.35
C GLY A 280 -19.41 -1.12 -8.55
N LYS A 281 -18.82 -0.66 -9.66
CA LYS A 281 -18.59 -1.52 -10.83
C LYS A 281 -17.66 -2.71 -10.54
N VAL A 282 -16.65 -2.53 -9.68
CA VAL A 282 -15.75 -3.63 -9.28
C VAL A 282 -16.53 -4.65 -8.44
N VAL A 283 -17.34 -4.18 -7.47
CA VAL A 283 -18.18 -5.05 -6.65
C VAL A 283 -19.21 -5.79 -7.51
N ASP A 284 -19.94 -5.08 -8.36
CA ASP A 284 -20.96 -5.65 -9.25
C ASP A 284 -20.34 -6.72 -10.20
N LYS A 285 -19.07 -6.54 -10.59
CA LYS A 285 -18.33 -7.52 -11.41
C LYS A 285 -17.97 -8.79 -10.64
N LEU A 286 -17.60 -8.68 -9.37
CA LEU A 286 -17.38 -9.84 -8.50
C LEU A 286 -18.68 -10.61 -8.26
N ASP A 287 -19.79 -9.88 -8.03
CA ASP A 287 -21.13 -10.47 -7.90
C ASP A 287 -21.55 -11.21 -9.18
N GLN A 288 -21.29 -10.61 -10.35
CA GLN A 288 -21.60 -11.22 -11.65
C GLN A 288 -20.95 -12.59 -11.83
N HIS A 289 -19.73 -12.78 -11.32
CA HIS A 289 -18.98 -14.04 -11.39
C HIS A 289 -19.18 -14.94 -10.17
N GLY A 290 -20.02 -14.55 -9.21
CA GLY A 290 -20.24 -15.32 -7.98
C GLY A 290 -19.02 -15.36 -7.03
N LEU A 291 -18.08 -14.42 -7.18
CA LEU A 291 -16.83 -14.37 -6.42
C LEU A 291 -16.96 -13.62 -5.10
N ARG A 292 -18.10 -12.98 -4.84
CA ARG A 292 -18.26 -12.01 -3.74
C ARG A 292 -18.00 -12.61 -2.37
N ASP A 293 -18.49 -13.83 -2.13
CA ASP A 293 -18.39 -14.49 -0.83
C ASP A 293 -16.96 -14.99 -0.52
N ASP A 294 -16.09 -15.07 -1.54
CA ASP A 294 -14.69 -15.50 -1.41
C ASP A 294 -13.70 -14.49 -2.00
N THR A 295 -14.03 -13.19 -1.89
CA THR A 295 -13.12 -12.09 -2.24
C THR A 295 -12.98 -11.13 -1.07
N ILE A 296 -11.76 -10.99 -0.56
CA ILE A 296 -11.40 -9.96 0.43
C ILE A 296 -11.30 -8.62 -0.29
N ILE A 297 -12.26 -7.73 -0.05
CA ILE A 297 -12.22 -6.35 -0.53
C ILE A 297 -11.73 -5.44 0.59
N VAL A 298 -10.68 -4.66 0.34
CA VAL A 298 -10.19 -3.60 1.22
C VAL A 298 -10.37 -2.27 0.50
N VAL A 299 -11.09 -1.33 1.10
CA VAL A 299 -11.23 0.06 0.61
C VAL A 299 -10.55 0.97 1.61
N MET A 300 -9.49 1.69 1.19
CA MET A 300 -8.74 2.59 2.05
C MET A 300 -8.43 3.93 1.35
N GLY A 301 -8.25 5.02 2.09
CA GLY A 301 -7.66 6.26 1.55
C GLY A 301 -6.13 6.33 1.72
N ASP A 302 -5.43 7.10 0.89
CA ASP A 302 -3.97 7.22 0.96
C ASP A 302 -3.43 8.41 1.78
N ASN A 303 -4.29 9.39 2.09
CA ASN A 303 -4.05 10.53 2.98
C ASN A 303 -5.34 11.35 3.12
N GLY A 304 -5.32 12.39 3.95
CA GLY A 304 -6.47 13.28 4.16
C GLY A 304 -6.91 14.05 2.92
N THR A 305 -8.14 14.57 2.94
CA THR A 305 -8.69 15.39 1.87
C THR A 305 -7.85 16.65 1.64
N LYS A 306 -7.76 17.10 0.38
CA LYS A 306 -7.10 18.35 0.00
C LYS A 306 -7.65 19.52 0.83
N GLU A 307 -6.77 20.46 1.17
CA GLU A 307 -6.98 21.58 2.10
C GLU A 307 -8.19 22.50 1.79
N PRO A 308 -8.59 22.78 0.54
CA PRO A 308 -9.68 23.72 0.28
C PRO A 308 -11.07 23.15 0.55
N PHE A 309 -11.20 21.87 0.92
CA PHE A 309 -12.50 21.25 1.17
C PHE A 309 -12.76 21.06 2.66
N ILE A 310 -14.03 21.21 3.06
CA ILE A 310 -14.46 21.08 4.46
C ILE A 310 -15.67 20.16 4.50
N HIS A 311 -15.54 19.02 5.18
CA HIS A 311 -16.63 18.08 5.43
C HIS A 311 -17.47 18.56 6.61
N HIS A 312 -18.79 18.36 6.55
CA HIS A 312 -19.73 18.76 7.59
C HIS A 312 -20.53 17.55 8.06
N LEU A 313 -20.56 17.35 9.37
CA LEU A 313 -21.37 16.33 10.01
C LEU A 313 -22.79 16.86 10.33
N PRO A 314 -23.79 15.98 10.49
CA PRO A 314 -25.15 16.35 10.85
C PRO A 314 -25.28 17.14 12.17
N ASP A 315 -24.31 17.00 13.08
CA ASP A 315 -24.27 17.72 14.36
C ASP A 315 -23.71 19.16 14.25
N GLY A 316 -23.30 19.58 13.04
CA GLY A 316 -22.70 20.89 12.78
C GLY A 316 -21.18 20.92 12.90
N THR A 317 -20.52 19.80 13.21
CA THR A 317 -19.06 19.71 13.23
C THR A 317 -18.48 19.90 11.83
N SER A 318 -17.55 20.84 11.68
CA SER A 318 -16.78 21.05 10.45
C SER A 318 -15.40 20.42 10.56
N TYR A 319 -15.03 19.64 9.55
CA TYR A 319 -13.74 18.97 9.46
C TYR A 319 -13.00 19.42 8.18
N PRO A 320 -12.03 20.34 8.30
CA PRO A 320 -11.30 20.85 7.14
C PRO A 320 -10.33 19.79 6.60
N GLY A 321 -10.10 19.79 5.29
CA GLY A 321 -9.05 19.02 4.64
C GLY A 321 -7.67 19.42 5.16
N GLY A 322 -6.73 18.48 5.10
CA GLY A 322 -5.42 18.63 5.71
C GLY A 322 -4.30 17.85 5.03
N LYS A 323 -4.48 17.45 3.75
CA LYS A 323 -3.42 16.77 2.97
C LYS A 323 -2.06 17.46 3.17
N GLY A 324 -1.00 16.67 3.36
CA GLY A 324 0.36 17.15 3.62
C GLY A 324 0.61 17.60 5.07
N GLY A 325 -0.44 17.85 5.85
CA GLY A 325 -0.39 18.15 7.27
C GLY A 325 -0.21 16.90 8.12
N ASN A 326 0.49 17.03 9.24
CA ASN A 326 0.77 15.88 10.12
C ASN A 326 -0.26 15.73 11.23
N VAL A 327 -1.35 16.51 11.26
CA VAL A 327 -2.41 16.38 12.26
C VAL A 327 -3.50 15.44 11.74
N ASP A 328 -4.51 15.11 12.55
CA ASP A 328 -5.53 14.09 12.22
C ASP A 328 -6.13 14.23 10.81
N ASN A 329 -6.45 15.46 10.37
CA ASN A 329 -7.06 15.71 9.05
C ASN A 329 -6.17 15.52 7.83
N GLY A 330 -4.86 15.31 8.03
CA GLY A 330 -3.94 14.86 6.99
C GLY A 330 -3.68 13.35 7.00
N LEU A 331 -3.95 12.68 8.13
CA LEU A 331 -3.55 11.29 8.38
C LEU A 331 -4.73 10.31 8.37
N HIS A 332 -5.91 10.71 8.84
CA HIS A 332 -7.03 9.82 9.12
C HIS A 332 -7.86 9.54 7.86
N VAL A 333 -7.81 8.30 7.40
CA VAL A 333 -8.38 7.82 6.13
C VAL A 333 -9.53 6.83 6.36
N PRO A 334 -10.46 6.66 5.39
CA PRO A 334 -11.43 5.58 5.49
C PRO A 334 -10.69 4.24 5.39
N LEU A 335 -11.22 3.21 6.05
CA LEU A 335 -10.81 1.81 5.91
C LEU A 335 -12.00 0.89 6.13
N ILE A 336 -12.35 0.12 5.10
CA ILE A 336 -13.44 -0.86 5.12
C ILE A 336 -12.91 -2.19 4.60
N LEU A 337 -13.20 -3.28 5.31
CA LEU A 337 -12.91 -4.65 4.87
C LEU A 337 -14.21 -5.42 4.64
N ASN A 338 -14.32 -6.15 3.54
CA ASN A 338 -15.55 -6.86 3.21
C ASN A 338 -15.31 -8.16 2.43
N CYS A 339 -15.83 -9.26 2.96
CA CYS A 339 -15.95 -10.57 2.31
C CYS A 339 -17.13 -11.29 2.97
N PRO A 340 -18.35 -11.28 2.40
CA PRO A 340 -19.54 -11.72 3.14
C PRO A 340 -19.50 -13.19 3.58
N GLY A 341 -18.74 -14.05 2.89
CA GLY A 341 -18.55 -15.44 3.30
C GLY A 341 -17.63 -15.64 4.52
N LYS A 342 -16.88 -14.60 4.94
CA LYS A 342 -15.91 -14.68 6.06
C LYS A 342 -16.08 -13.59 7.12
N ILE A 343 -16.41 -12.36 6.70
CA ILE A 343 -16.52 -11.17 7.55
C ILE A 343 -18.00 -10.93 7.86
N THR A 344 -18.36 -11.01 9.13
CA THR A 344 -19.72 -10.66 9.57
C THR A 344 -19.91 -9.15 9.50
N GLY A 345 -20.99 -8.70 8.85
CA GLY A 345 -21.39 -7.29 8.74
C GLY A 345 -22.13 -6.75 9.97
N GLY A 346 -22.57 -5.49 9.87
CA GLY A 346 -23.44 -4.84 10.85
C GLY A 346 -24.89 -5.34 10.80
N LYS A 347 -25.70 -4.92 11.78
CA LYS A 347 -27.16 -5.13 11.75
C LYS A 347 -27.81 -4.18 10.74
N GLU A 348 -29.10 -4.39 10.46
CA GLU A 348 -29.87 -3.47 9.63
C GLU A 348 -29.79 -2.04 10.20
N ASN A 349 -29.46 -1.06 9.35
CA ASN A 349 -29.22 0.34 9.71
C ASN A 349 -28.07 0.58 10.72
N ASP A 350 -27.12 -0.35 10.83
CA ASP A 350 -25.93 -0.21 11.69
C ASP A 350 -24.67 -0.70 10.97
N PHE A 351 -23.50 -0.31 11.48
CA PHE A 351 -22.20 -0.77 11.00
C PHE A 351 -21.53 -1.64 12.06
N ARG A 352 -20.86 -2.71 11.64
CA ARG A 352 -19.88 -3.35 12.52
C ARG A 352 -18.60 -2.53 12.48
N SER A 353 -18.21 -2.01 13.63
CA SER A 353 -17.05 -1.15 13.78
C SER A 353 -15.87 -1.84 14.46
N TYR A 354 -14.66 -1.47 14.04
CA TYR A 354 -13.41 -1.75 14.74
C TYR A 354 -12.79 -0.44 15.26
N ASP A 355 -12.72 -0.31 16.58
CA ASP A 355 -12.19 0.87 17.29
C ASP A 355 -10.70 0.71 17.70
N GLY A 356 -9.99 -0.28 17.15
CA GLY A 356 -8.54 -0.40 17.30
C GLY A 356 -7.79 0.52 16.34
N LEU A 357 -6.56 0.90 16.70
CA LEU A 357 -5.67 1.63 15.80
C LEU A 357 -5.27 0.72 14.63
N VAL A 358 -5.28 1.28 13.43
CA VAL A 358 -4.74 0.66 12.22
C VAL A 358 -3.74 1.62 11.57
N ASP A 359 -2.51 1.17 11.42
CA ASP A 359 -1.49 1.83 10.62
C ASP A 359 -1.56 1.33 9.17
N VAL A 360 -1.21 2.16 8.20
CA VAL A 360 -1.21 1.74 6.78
C VAL A 360 -0.31 0.54 6.51
N THR A 361 0.76 0.34 7.27
CA THR A 361 1.61 -0.84 7.16
C THR A 361 0.91 -2.14 7.57
N ASP A 362 -0.17 -2.07 8.36
CA ASP A 362 -0.93 -3.24 8.85
C ASP A 362 -1.71 -3.94 7.73
N ILE A 363 -2.05 -3.23 6.65
CA ILE A 363 -2.87 -3.76 5.56
C ILE A 363 -2.19 -4.92 4.85
N TYR A 364 -0.87 -4.83 4.61
CA TYR A 364 -0.12 -5.87 3.94
C TYR A 364 -0.12 -7.21 4.71
N PRO A 365 0.36 -7.30 5.96
CA PRO A 365 0.30 -8.56 6.72
C PRO A 365 -1.14 -9.02 6.97
N THR A 366 -2.12 -8.11 7.09
CA THR A 366 -3.53 -8.48 7.22
C THR A 366 -4.06 -9.19 5.97
N MET A 367 -3.74 -8.69 4.77
CA MET A 367 -4.13 -9.35 3.52
C MET A 367 -3.46 -10.72 3.38
N CYS A 368 -2.17 -10.83 3.72
CA CYS A 368 -1.46 -12.10 3.67
C CYS A 368 -2.06 -13.14 4.63
N GLU A 369 -2.34 -12.76 5.88
CA GLU A 369 -2.98 -13.65 6.85
C GLU A 369 -4.38 -14.07 6.39
N ALA A 370 -5.15 -13.15 5.80
CA ALA A 370 -6.51 -13.42 5.32
C ALA A 370 -6.59 -14.52 4.26
N VAL A 371 -5.51 -14.75 3.52
CA VAL A 371 -5.44 -15.79 2.48
C VAL A 371 -4.41 -16.89 2.78
N GLY A 372 -3.81 -16.88 3.98
CA GLY A 372 -2.84 -17.89 4.42
C GLY A 372 -1.48 -17.82 3.71
N ILE A 373 -1.06 -16.65 3.23
CA ILE A 373 0.28 -16.44 2.68
C ILE A 373 1.27 -16.15 3.82
N GLU A 374 2.32 -16.95 3.90
CA GLU A 374 3.46 -16.67 4.78
C GLU A 374 4.35 -15.57 4.17
N LEU A 375 4.63 -14.53 4.95
CA LEU A 375 5.56 -13.47 4.56
C LEU A 375 6.98 -14.04 4.49
N GLN A 376 7.68 -13.84 3.37
CA GLN A 376 9.03 -14.37 3.17
C GLN A 376 10.09 -13.64 4.01
N THR A 377 9.85 -12.38 4.35
CA THR A 377 10.76 -11.55 5.17
C THR A 377 10.02 -10.89 6.33
N PRO A 378 9.47 -11.65 7.30
CA PRO A 378 8.63 -11.11 8.37
C PRO A 378 9.37 -10.13 9.28
N GLN A 379 10.69 -10.25 9.43
CA GLN A 379 11.56 -9.30 10.16
C GLN A 379 11.61 -7.90 9.52
N ASN A 380 11.23 -7.79 8.25
CA ASN A 380 11.18 -6.54 7.51
C ASN A 380 9.77 -5.94 7.49
N ILE A 381 8.81 -6.48 8.24
CA ILE A 381 7.45 -5.95 8.29
C ILE A 381 7.24 -5.26 9.64
N ASP A 382 6.82 -3.99 9.60
CA ASP A 382 6.45 -3.19 10.77
C ASP A 382 4.93 -3.24 11.05
N GLY A 383 4.17 -3.64 10.02
CA GLY A 383 2.74 -3.87 10.11
C GLY A 383 2.40 -5.02 11.05
N ILE A 384 1.27 -4.90 11.74
CA ILE A 384 0.70 -5.90 12.63
C ILE A 384 -0.65 -6.29 12.04
N SER A 385 -0.79 -7.56 11.66
CA SER A 385 -2.08 -8.03 11.18
C SER A 385 -3.15 -7.90 12.25
N PHE A 386 -4.34 -7.48 11.84
CA PHE A 386 -5.54 -7.43 12.67
C PHE A 386 -6.65 -8.33 12.09
N TRP A 387 -6.29 -9.30 11.23
CA TRP A 387 -7.24 -10.23 10.62
C TRP A 387 -8.10 -11.00 11.65
N PRO A 388 -7.59 -11.47 12.80
CA PRO A 388 -8.44 -12.08 13.83
C PRO A 388 -9.58 -11.15 14.29
N GLN A 389 -9.29 -9.86 14.52
CA GLN A 389 -10.28 -8.85 14.90
C GLN A 389 -11.28 -8.61 13.76
N VAL A 390 -10.85 -8.72 12.50
CA VAL A 390 -11.73 -8.66 11.33
C VAL A 390 -12.75 -9.81 11.34
N LEU A 391 -12.34 -11.01 11.75
CA LEU A 391 -13.25 -12.16 11.93
C LEU A 391 -14.13 -12.06 13.19
N GLY A 392 -13.83 -11.11 14.08
CA GLY A 392 -14.58 -10.90 15.33
C GLY A 392 -14.00 -11.67 16.51
N GLU A 393 -12.79 -12.19 16.34
CA GLU A 393 -12.02 -12.84 17.38
C GLU A 393 -11.40 -11.81 18.32
N SER A 394 -11.08 -12.25 19.54
CA SER A 394 -10.33 -11.43 20.49
C SER A 394 -8.89 -11.29 20.04
N GLY A 395 -8.36 -10.07 20.10
CA GLY A 395 -6.95 -9.80 19.87
C GLY A 395 -6.55 -8.49 20.53
N GLU A 396 -5.24 -8.32 20.74
CA GLU A 396 -4.70 -7.06 21.25
C GLU A 396 -4.54 -6.07 20.09
N PRO A 397 -5.26 -4.94 20.08
CA PRO A 397 -5.10 -3.94 19.04
C PRO A 397 -3.71 -3.28 19.13
N ARG A 398 -3.26 -2.71 18.01
CA ARG A 398 -2.08 -1.83 17.98
C ARG A 398 -2.23 -0.73 19.04
N LYS A 399 -1.19 -0.55 19.85
CA LYS A 399 -1.20 0.42 20.95
C LYS A 399 -0.84 1.83 20.50
N ASN A 400 0.16 1.95 19.64
CA ASN A 400 0.70 3.21 19.15
C ASN A 400 1.05 3.10 17.66
N ILE A 401 0.99 4.22 16.95
CA ILE A 401 1.52 4.41 15.60
C ILE A 401 2.80 5.22 15.70
N TYR A 402 3.84 4.83 14.95
CA TYR A 402 5.07 5.60 14.79
C TYR A 402 5.14 6.16 13.37
N THR A 403 5.64 7.38 13.22
CA THR A 403 5.81 8.01 11.92
C THR A 403 7.17 8.68 11.82
N TRP A 404 7.90 8.35 10.75
CA TRP A 404 9.03 9.12 10.23
C TRP A 404 8.60 9.77 8.93
N TYR A 405 8.57 11.10 8.86
CA TYR A 405 8.07 11.82 7.68
C TYR A 405 9.03 12.94 7.28
N ASN A 406 9.42 12.98 6.01
CA ASN A 406 10.31 14.01 5.46
C ASN A 406 9.72 14.74 4.26
N GLY A 407 8.37 14.71 4.12
CA GLY A 407 7.71 15.18 2.91
C GLY A 407 8.27 14.51 1.66
N ASN A 408 8.43 15.31 0.60
CA ASN A 408 9.00 14.84 -0.66
C ASN A 408 10.52 15.07 -0.77
N LYS A 409 11.20 15.38 0.34
CA LYS A 409 12.65 15.61 0.33
C LYS A 409 13.42 14.29 0.28
N PRO A 410 14.58 14.24 -0.39
CA PRO A 410 15.47 13.07 -0.30
C PRO A 410 15.86 12.79 1.15
N ALA A 411 16.01 11.52 1.52
CA ALA A 411 16.41 11.10 2.87
C ALA A 411 17.80 11.62 3.29
N SER A 412 18.64 12.03 2.33
CA SER A 412 19.91 12.71 2.59
C SER A 412 19.72 14.15 3.12
N ASP A 413 18.56 14.76 2.91
CA ASP A 413 18.20 16.06 3.51
C ASP A 413 17.30 15.82 4.73
N THR A 414 17.87 15.95 5.93
CA THR A 414 17.17 15.72 7.19
C THR A 414 16.52 16.98 7.78
N SER A 415 16.58 18.13 7.08
CA SER A 415 16.16 19.43 7.62
C SER A 415 14.68 19.55 7.96
N THR A 416 13.83 18.67 7.40
CA THR A 416 12.38 18.67 7.60
C THR A 416 11.85 17.37 8.17
N VAL A 417 12.73 16.49 8.65
CA VAL A 417 12.32 15.20 9.22
C VAL A 417 11.52 15.42 10.48
N LEU A 418 10.30 14.93 10.48
CA LEU A 418 9.45 14.78 11.64
C LEU A 418 9.46 13.33 12.09
N ARG A 419 9.63 13.13 13.40
CA ARG A 419 9.39 11.84 14.06
C ARG A 419 8.34 12.05 15.12
N TYR A 420 7.32 11.21 15.15
CA TYR A 420 6.29 11.25 16.18
C TYR A 420 5.70 9.88 16.42
N ALA A 421 5.04 9.74 17.56
CA ALA A 421 4.19 8.60 17.86
C ALA A 421 2.87 9.09 18.45
N PHE A 422 1.78 8.36 18.19
CA PHE A 422 0.47 8.68 18.73
C PHE A 422 -0.36 7.43 18.99
N ASN A 423 -1.34 7.58 19.86
CA ASN A 423 -2.46 6.66 20.03
C ASN A 423 -3.77 7.44 19.83
N LYS A 424 -4.92 6.86 20.23
CA LYS A 424 -6.21 7.52 20.06
C LYS A 424 -6.35 8.82 20.85
N ASP A 425 -5.65 8.92 21.99
CA ASP A 425 -5.86 9.98 22.97
C ASP A 425 -4.74 11.01 22.96
N PHE A 426 -3.50 10.61 22.63
CA PHE A 426 -2.33 11.46 22.78
C PHE A 426 -1.37 11.34 21.61
N LYS A 427 -0.61 12.42 21.39
CA LYS A 427 0.45 12.46 20.39
C LYS A 427 1.69 13.16 20.90
N ARG A 428 2.85 12.57 20.62
CA ARG A 428 4.16 13.13 20.95
C ARG A 428 5.02 13.25 19.69
N TYR A 429 5.58 14.42 19.47
CA TYR A 429 6.66 14.64 18.52
C TYR A 429 8.02 14.52 19.20
N ALA A 430 9.00 14.01 18.47
CA ALA A 430 10.38 13.93 18.93
C ALA A 430 10.97 15.33 19.20
N PRO A 431 11.99 15.43 20.08
CA PRO A 431 12.78 16.63 20.25
C PRO A 431 13.29 17.23 18.94
N HIS A 432 13.26 18.55 18.85
CA HIS A 432 13.75 19.35 17.72
C HIS A 432 14.40 20.64 18.24
N ALA A 433 15.21 21.32 17.42
CA ALA A 433 15.90 22.56 17.83
C ALA A 433 14.94 23.65 18.39
N ASN A 434 13.76 23.76 17.79
CA ASN A 434 12.69 24.67 18.25
C ASN A 434 11.86 24.13 19.42
N PHE A 435 11.92 22.82 19.68
CA PHE A 435 11.12 22.15 20.72
C PHE A 435 12.01 21.11 21.42
N PRO A 436 12.91 21.53 22.33
CA PRO A 436 13.91 20.63 22.92
C PRO A 436 13.31 19.43 23.68
N ASN A 437 12.10 19.59 24.22
CA ASN A 437 11.37 18.53 24.91
C ASN A 437 10.37 17.78 24.01
N GLY A 438 10.39 18.07 22.70
CA GLY A 438 9.35 17.64 21.77
C GLY A 438 8.07 18.46 21.92
N ARG A 439 7.01 18.01 21.26
CA ARG A 439 5.66 18.59 21.35
C ARG A 439 4.68 17.52 21.80
N PHE A 440 3.68 17.85 22.61
CA PHE A 440 2.76 16.86 23.19
C PHE A 440 1.33 17.37 23.21
N PHE A 441 0.38 16.56 22.73
CA PHE A 441 -1.02 16.96 22.54
C PHE A 441 -1.98 15.91 23.08
N ASP A 442 -3.08 16.38 23.67
CA ASP A 442 -4.27 15.59 23.99
C ASP A 442 -5.27 15.70 22.83
N LEU A 443 -5.37 14.64 22.05
CA LEU A 443 -6.17 14.57 20.83
C LEU A 443 -7.68 14.52 21.12
N ARG A 444 -8.08 14.18 22.35
CA ARG A 444 -9.49 14.12 22.77
C ARG A 444 -10.12 15.51 22.77
N THR A 445 -9.32 16.52 23.10
CA THR A 445 -9.74 17.93 23.15
C THR A 445 -9.13 18.78 22.04
N ASP A 446 -8.00 18.36 21.46
CA ASP A 446 -7.23 19.13 20.48
C ASP A 446 -6.77 18.29 19.28
N ARG A 447 -7.72 17.65 18.60
CA ARG A 447 -7.47 16.78 17.43
C ARG A 447 -6.70 17.46 16.29
N LEU A 448 -6.80 18.78 16.16
CA LEU A 448 -6.12 19.58 15.13
C LEU A 448 -4.84 20.27 15.63
N GLU A 449 -4.41 19.99 16.86
CA GLU A 449 -3.16 20.51 17.45
C GLU A 449 -3.10 22.05 17.41
N LEU A 450 -4.23 22.68 17.80
CA LEU A 450 -4.45 24.12 17.79
C LEU A 450 -4.22 24.80 19.15
N ALA A 451 -4.23 24.05 20.25
CA ALA A 451 -3.92 24.58 21.58
C ALA A 451 -2.40 24.71 21.79
N ASP A 452 -2.00 25.68 22.62
CA ASP A 452 -0.59 25.90 22.97
C ASP A 452 -0.46 26.35 24.43
N GLU A 453 -0.77 25.45 25.36
CA GLU A 453 -0.74 25.75 26.80
C GLU A 453 0.69 26.03 27.31
N PHE A 454 1.70 25.43 26.67
CA PHE A 454 3.11 25.72 26.95
C PHE A 454 3.61 27.04 26.33
N ASP A 455 2.74 27.77 25.61
CA ASP A 455 2.98 29.11 25.04
C ASP A 455 4.25 29.22 24.19
N HIS A 456 4.56 28.17 23.41
CA HIS A 456 5.66 28.16 22.46
C HIS A 456 5.21 27.88 21.03
N THR A 457 4.81 28.94 20.34
CA THR A 457 4.42 28.89 18.93
C THR A 457 5.56 29.34 18.01
N VAL A 458 5.87 28.52 17.01
CA VAL A 458 6.94 28.75 16.04
C VAL A 458 6.37 28.79 14.63
N ARG A 459 6.58 29.90 13.92
CA ARG A 459 6.20 30.02 12.51
C ARG A 459 7.20 29.28 11.62
N VAL A 460 6.75 28.24 10.93
CA VAL A 460 7.59 27.37 10.10
C VAL A 460 7.50 27.68 8.60
N ALA A 461 6.38 28.25 8.15
CA ALA A 461 6.21 28.76 6.80
C ALA A 461 5.20 29.93 6.78
N TRP A 462 4.95 30.52 5.62
CA TRP A 462 3.96 31.59 5.49
C TRP A 462 2.58 31.08 5.95
N ALA A 463 2.02 31.70 7.00
CA ALA A 463 0.78 31.31 7.67
C ALA A 463 0.74 29.90 8.33
N HIS A 464 1.87 29.18 8.42
CA HIS A 464 1.94 27.88 9.09
C HIS A 464 2.75 27.95 10.39
N TYR A 465 2.16 27.39 11.44
CA TYR A 465 2.67 27.46 12.81
C TYR A 465 2.75 26.07 13.42
N HIS A 466 3.83 25.81 14.15
CA HIS A 466 3.94 24.68 15.06
C HIS A 466 3.74 25.19 16.48
N ARG A 467 2.93 24.48 17.25
CA ARG A 467 2.67 24.74 18.68
C ARG A 467 3.37 23.69 19.52
N SER A 468 3.69 24.01 20.76
CA SER A 468 4.24 23.03 21.72
C SER A 468 3.20 22.07 22.27
N GLY A 469 1.95 22.54 22.40
CA GLY A 469 0.86 21.78 23.02
C GLY A 469 0.91 21.89 24.55
N LEU A 470 0.74 20.77 25.24
CA LEU A 470 0.75 20.68 26.70
C LEU A 470 2.17 20.85 27.26
N ASP A 471 2.27 21.47 28.44
CA ASP A 471 3.52 21.63 29.18
C ASP A 471 4.01 20.30 29.77
N PRO A 472 5.16 19.76 29.32
CA PRO A 472 5.72 18.54 29.90
C PRO A 472 6.04 18.64 31.39
N GLU A 473 6.15 19.81 32.01
CA GLU A 473 6.37 19.93 33.46
C GLU A 473 5.07 19.87 34.28
N ASN A 474 3.92 20.11 33.63
CA ASN A 474 2.61 20.24 34.28
C ASN A 474 1.55 19.25 33.74
N LEU A 475 1.96 18.03 33.40
CA LEU A 475 1.03 16.96 32.98
C LEU A 475 0.42 16.24 34.19
N ASP A 476 -0.85 15.86 34.08
CA ASP A 476 -1.48 14.90 34.99
C ASP A 476 -0.88 13.49 34.87
N ALA A 477 -1.36 12.54 35.69
CA ALA A 477 -0.82 11.19 35.72
C ALA A 477 -1.03 10.40 34.41
N GLU A 478 -2.17 10.57 33.73
CA GLU A 478 -2.48 9.89 32.47
C GLU A 478 -1.62 10.46 31.34
N GLN A 479 -1.60 11.79 31.23
CA GLN A 479 -0.80 12.54 30.27
C GLN A 479 0.70 12.24 30.44
N ARG A 480 1.19 12.14 31.69
CA ARG A 480 2.58 11.75 32.00
C ARG A 480 2.91 10.37 31.44
N ALA A 481 2.06 9.38 31.72
CA ALA A 481 2.27 8.01 31.26
C ALA A 481 2.25 7.92 29.73
N ALA A 482 1.34 8.64 29.07
CA ALA A 482 1.29 8.72 27.62
C ALA A 482 2.53 9.41 27.02
N TYR A 483 2.96 10.54 27.60
CA TYR A 483 4.18 11.24 27.19
C TYR A 483 5.38 10.29 27.22
N GLU A 484 5.58 9.56 28.31
CA GLU A 484 6.68 8.60 28.46
C GLU A 484 6.58 7.41 27.49
N SER A 485 5.40 6.79 27.37
CA SER A 485 5.17 5.64 26.48
C SER A 485 5.39 5.97 25.00
N LEU A 486 4.85 7.10 24.54
CA LEU A 486 5.05 7.57 23.16
C LEU A 486 6.51 7.98 22.94
N GLY A 487 7.18 8.54 23.95
CA GLY A 487 8.62 8.80 23.91
C GLY A 487 9.46 7.55 23.74
N ALA A 488 9.13 6.49 24.47
CA ALA A 488 9.77 5.18 24.34
C ALA A 488 9.56 4.60 22.94
N THR A 489 8.35 4.73 22.39
CA THR A 489 8.04 4.32 21.01
C THR A 489 8.91 5.05 19.99
N ILE A 490 9.06 6.37 20.11
CA ILE A 490 9.93 7.17 19.22
C ILE A 490 11.39 6.74 19.35
N LYS A 491 11.87 6.50 20.58
CA LYS A 491 13.24 6.09 20.86
C LYS A 491 13.56 4.69 20.30
N GLN A 492 12.61 3.77 20.35
CA GLN A 492 12.76 2.42 19.79
C GLN A 492 13.01 2.43 18.27
N HIS A 493 12.56 3.48 17.58
CA HIS A 493 12.74 3.66 16.13
C HIS A 493 13.88 4.63 15.81
N GLU A 494 14.85 4.81 16.71
CA GLU A 494 16.09 5.50 16.38
C GLU A 494 16.90 4.71 15.35
N TYR A 495 17.63 5.44 14.50
CA TYR A 495 18.39 4.83 13.42
C TYR A 495 19.58 4.04 13.97
N VAL A 496 19.67 2.78 13.58
CA VAL A 496 20.76 1.85 13.88
C VAL A 496 21.31 1.33 12.56
N PRO A 497 22.57 1.62 12.21
CA PRO A 497 23.13 1.22 10.93
C PRO A 497 23.43 -0.28 10.91
N VAL A 498 23.34 -0.88 9.72
CA VAL A 498 23.93 -2.18 9.44
C VAL A 498 25.46 -2.07 9.57
N SER A 499 26.08 -3.07 10.20
CA SER A 499 27.53 -3.18 10.35
C SER A 499 28.11 -4.49 9.81
N GLY A 500 27.27 -5.47 9.46
CA GLY A 500 27.72 -6.72 8.85
C GLY A 500 26.59 -7.53 8.24
N LEU A 501 26.95 -8.33 7.24
CA LEU A 501 26.11 -9.33 6.59
C LEU A 501 26.82 -10.69 6.60
N LEU A 502 26.06 -11.76 6.76
CA LEU A 502 26.57 -13.14 6.66
C LEU A 502 25.52 -14.04 6.02
N ILE A 503 25.85 -14.63 4.86
CA ILE A 503 25.01 -15.70 4.30
C ILE A 503 25.26 -16.98 5.10
N THR A 504 24.21 -17.52 5.74
CA THR A 504 24.29 -18.79 6.46
C THR A 504 23.85 -19.92 5.53
N ASN A 505 24.80 -20.50 4.80
CA ASN A 505 24.54 -21.63 3.92
C ASN A 505 25.76 -22.55 3.86
N ASP A 506 25.56 -23.83 4.19
CA ASP A 506 26.63 -24.83 4.22
C ASP A 506 26.80 -25.54 2.86
N ASN A 507 25.80 -25.46 1.97
CA ASN A 507 25.84 -26.13 0.67
C ASN A 507 26.03 -25.16 -0.49
N THR A 508 27.26 -25.05 -0.98
CA THR A 508 27.62 -24.26 -2.17
C THR A 508 27.67 -25.07 -3.45
N THR A 509 27.31 -26.36 -3.42
CA THR A 509 27.27 -27.21 -4.62
C THR A 509 25.82 -27.54 -4.96
N LEU A 510 25.38 -27.16 -6.16
CA LEU A 510 24.02 -27.37 -6.63
C LEU A 510 24.00 -28.23 -7.89
N SER A 511 23.06 -29.17 -7.98
CA SER A 511 22.82 -29.86 -9.25
C SER A 511 22.07 -28.94 -10.22
N LYS A 512 22.39 -29.02 -11.50
CA LYS A 512 21.69 -28.29 -12.56
C LYS A 512 20.18 -28.52 -12.46
N GLY A 513 19.40 -27.44 -12.51
CA GLY A 513 17.93 -27.46 -12.41
C GLY A 513 17.38 -27.40 -10.98
N THR A 514 18.24 -27.37 -9.95
CA THR A 514 17.82 -27.22 -8.55
C THR A 514 17.87 -25.76 -8.09
N SER A 515 17.15 -25.47 -7.01
CA SER A 515 17.17 -24.16 -6.36
C SER A 515 17.33 -24.28 -4.86
N ILE A 516 17.92 -23.27 -4.24
CA ILE A 516 18.11 -23.16 -2.78
C ILE A 516 17.80 -21.73 -2.32
N GLY A 517 17.09 -21.61 -1.19
CA GLY A 517 16.88 -20.32 -0.52
C GLY A 517 18.08 -19.97 0.36
N LEU A 518 18.57 -18.74 0.27
CA LEU A 518 19.63 -18.23 1.14
C LEU A 518 19.04 -17.42 2.29
N ASN A 519 19.58 -17.65 3.48
CA ASN A 519 19.34 -16.78 4.63
C ASN A 519 20.56 -15.86 4.84
N CYS A 520 20.31 -14.59 5.16
CA CYS A 520 21.34 -13.61 5.45
C CYS A 520 21.12 -13.05 6.85
N LEU A 521 22.09 -13.25 7.74
CA LEU A 521 22.12 -12.61 9.04
C LEU A 521 22.62 -11.17 8.91
N ILE A 522 21.86 -10.24 9.48
CA ILE A 522 22.18 -8.81 9.53
C ILE A 522 22.67 -8.48 10.94
N THR A 523 23.80 -7.78 11.03
CA THR A 523 24.37 -7.30 12.30
C THR A 523 24.28 -5.78 12.38
N PRO A 524 23.77 -5.22 13.48
CA PRO A 524 22.99 -5.91 14.50
C PRO A 524 21.61 -6.37 13.96
N SER A 525 20.99 -7.36 14.60
CA SER A 525 19.67 -7.88 14.19
C SER A 525 18.52 -6.87 14.30
N HIS A 526 18.74 -5.76 14.99
CA HIS A 526 17.80 -4.64 15.14
C HIS A 526 18.25 -3.40 14.34
N ALA A 527 19.11 -3.57 13.32
CA ALA A 527 19.42 -2.50 12.38
C ALA A 527 18.12 -1.96 11.76
N THR A 528 18.07 -0.66 11.45
CA THR A 528 16.82 -0.03 10.96
C THR A 528 16.49 -0.48 9.54
N ARG A 529 17.48 -0.48 8.64
CA ARG A 529 17.29 -0.73 7.20
C ARG A 529 17.80 -2.12 6.84
N GLN A 530 16.90 -3.11 6.92
CA GLN A 530 17.23 -4.54 6.79
C GLN A 530 16.90 -5.13 5.40
N ASN A 531 16.52 -4.30 4.44
CA ASN A 531 16.38 -4.76 3.07
C ASN A 531 17.75 -5.20 2.52
N LEU A 532 17.74 -6.07 1.52
CA LEU A 532 18.94 -6.66 0.92
C LEU A 532 18.89 -6.52 -0.60
N ILE A 533 20.07 -6.47 -1.23
CA ILE A 533 20.20 -6.50 -2.68
C ILE A 533 21.02 -7.74 -3.04
N TRP A 534 20.46 -8.59 -3.88
CA TRP A 534 21.10 -9.83 -4.32
C TRP A 534 21.61 -9.69 -5.75
N GLU A 535 22.85 -10.08 -6.01
CA GLU A 535 23.44 -10.15 -7.35
C GLU A 535 24.15 -11.49 -7.58
N SER A 536 24.12 -11.95 -8.84
CA SER A 536 24.97 -13.06 -9.30
C SER A 536 26.05 -12.52 -10.24
N SER A 537 27.27 -13.03 -10.12
CA SER A 537 28.36 -12.74 -11.05
C SER A 537 28.11 -13.32 -12.44
N ASP A 538 27.32 -14.40 -12.54
CA ASP A 538 26.91 -15.02 -13.81
C ASP A 538 25.50 -15.66 -13.67
N PRO A 539 24.43 -14.88 -13.93
CA PRO A 539 23.05 -15.37 -13.88
C PRO A 539 22.70 -16.47 -14.89
N SER A 540 23.59 -16.77 -15.86
CA SER A 540 23.41 -17.87 -16.81
C SER A 540 23.84 -19.23 -16.22
N ILE A 541 24.74 -19.22 -15.23
CA ILE A 541 25.18 -20.40 -14.47
C ILE A 541 24.30 -20.57 -13.22
N ALA A 542 24.21 -19.53 -12.39
CA ALA A 542 23.34 -19.51 -11.23
C ALA A 542 22.74 -18.11 -11.06
N SER A 543 21.42 -17.97 -11.10
CA SER A 543 20.74 -16.69 -10.83
C SER A 543 20.24 -16.63 -9.41
N VAL A 544 20.14 -15.43 -8.84
CA VAL A 544 19.50 -15.19 -7.55
C VAL A 544 18.36 -14.19 -7.75
N ASN A 545 17.19 -14.44 -7.15
CA ASN A 545 16.09 -13.49 -7.15
C ASN A 545 16.12 -12.56 -5.92
N LYS A 546 15.24 -11.57 -5.86
CA LYS A 546 15.19 -10.61 -4.73
C LYS A 546 14.87 -11.25 -3.37
N PHE A 547 14.29 -12.46 -3.35
CA PHE A 547 14.03 -13.24 -2.13
C PHE A 547 15.24 -14.06 -1.68
N GLY A 548 16.39 -13.96 -2.36
CA GLY A 548 17.58 -14.75 -2.04
C GLY A 548 17.50 -16.21 -2.50
N VAL A 549 16.59 -16.56 -3.41
CA VAL A 549 16.52 -17.91 -3.99
C VAL A 549 17.49 -18.02 -5.17
N VAL A 550 18.49 -18.89 -5.03
CA VAL A 550 19.46 -19.22 -6.07
C VAL A 550 18.91 -20.37 -6.91
N SER A 551 18.92 -20.21 -8.23
CA SER A 551 18.54 -21.26 -9.20
C SER A 551 19.75 -21.65 -10.04
N ALA A 552 20.14 -22.92 -9.99
CA ALA A 552 21.25 -23.49 -10.74
C ALA A 552 20.80 -23.83 -12.17
N LYS A 553 21.39 -23.17 -13.16
CA LYS A 553 20.96 -23.25 -14.57
C LYS A 553 21.91 -24.05 -15.44
N GLU A 554 23.21 -23.82 -15.36
CA GLU A 554 24.21 -24.48 -16.19
C GLU A 554 25.43 -24.88 -15.38
N VAL A 555 26.11 -25.96 -15.79
CA VAL A 555 27.32 -26.46 -15.14
C VAL A 555 28.42 -25.39 -15.20
N GLY A 556 29.02 -25.07 -14.07
CA GLY A 556 30.01 -24.00 -13.96
C GLY A 556 30.03 -23.41 -12.56
N SER A 557 30.66 -22.23 -12.41
CA SER A 557 30.77 -21.57 -11.11
C SER A 557 30.29 -20.13 -11.19
N ALA A 558 29.52 -19.68 -10.21
CA ALA A 558 29.07 -18.30 -10.08
C ALA A 558 29.11 -17.86 -8.63
N SER A 559 29.43 -16.59 -8.37
CA SER A 559 29.37 -16.01 -7.05
C SER A 559 28.04 -15.29 -6.85
N ILE A 560 27.41 -15.51 -5.69
CA ILE A 560 26.25 -14.76 -5.23
C ILE A 560 26.71 -13.77 -4.18
N THR A 561 26.43 -12.49 -4.40
CA THR A 561 26.74 -11.41 -3.47
C THR A 561 25.46 -10.80 -2.93
N VAL A 562 25.41 -10.60 -1.62
CA VAL A 562 24.38 -9.82 -0.95
C VAL A 562 24.98 -8.48 -0.49
N TYR A 563 24.29 -7.38 -0.78
CA TYR A 563 24.64 -6.03 -0.35
C TYR A 563 23.61 -5.51 0.65
N SER A 564 24.08 -4.76 1.63
CA SER A 564 23.25 -4.07 2.61
C SER A 564 22.55 -2.90 1.93
N TRP A 565 21.22 -2.85 1.99
CA TRP A 565 20.44 -1.77 1.39
C TRP A 565 20.75 -0.41 2.06
N ASP A 566 21.06 -0.45 3.36
CA ASP A 566 21.29 0.72 4.21
C ASP A 566 22.34 1.70 3.65
N ASP A 567 23.52 1.17 3.33
CA ASP A 567 24.68 1.92 2.81
C ASP A 567 24.84 1.79 1.30
N ALA A 568 24.21 0.81 0.65
CA ALA A 568 24.10 0.76 -0.81
C ALA A 568 23.22 1.89 -1.36
N THR A 569 22.21 2.35 -0.60
CA THR A 569 21.28 3.45 -0.95
C THR A 569 20.65 3.29 -2.34
N PRO A 570 19.94 2.18 -2.61
CA PRO A 570 19.47 1.87 -3.95
C PRO A 570 18.32 2.77 -4.42
N LEU A 571 18.42 3.29 -5.64
CA LEU A 571 17.51 4.25 -6.25
C LEU A 571 17.23 3.90 -7.72
N ALA A 572 15.95 3.79 -8.07
CA ALA A 572 15.49 3.71 -9.45
C ALA A 572 14.91 5.06 -9.91
N ALA A 573 15.79 6.05 -10.02
CA ALA A 573 15.46 7.43 -10.41
C ALA A 573 15.88 7.76 -11.86
N GLY A 574 15.79 6.80 -12.78
CA GLY A 574 16.20 6.96 -14.18
C GLY A 574 17.72 7.10 -14.36
N LYS A 575 18.53 6.57 -13.44
CA LYS A 575 20.01 6.59 -13.45
C LYS A 575 20.60 5.25 -13.88
N LYS A 576 21.88 5.25 -14.31
CA LYS A 576 22.62 4.03 -14.72
C LYS A 576 23.15 3.24 -13.53
N SER A 577 23.84 3.90 -12.61
CA SER A 577 24.14 3.30 -11.32
C SER A 577 22.89 3.44 -10.44
N THR A 578 22.41 2.31 -9.95
CA THR A 578 21.23 2.25 -9.09
C THR A 578 21.59 2.14 -7.62
N PHE A 579 22.80 1.69 -7.26
CA PHE A 579 23.24 1.59 -5.86
C PHE A 579 24.78 1.49 -5.75
N SER A 580 25.32 1.70 -4.56
CA SER A 580 26.75 1.55 -4.23
C SER A 580 27.11 0.09 -3.95
N ARG A 581 28.23 -0.39 -4.50
CA ARG A 581 28.79 -1.73 -4.24
C ARG A 581 30.01 -1.71 -3.31
N ASP A 582 30.43 -0.52 -2.88
CA ASP A 582 31.63 -0.33 -2.05
C ASP A 582 31.35 -0.54 -0.55
N GLY A 583 30.08 -0.74 -0.21
CA GLY A 583 29.58 -0.87 1.15
C GLY A 583 29.66 -2.28 1.74
N ILE A 584 28.87 -2.54 2.76
CA ILE A 584 28.76 -3.81 3.47
C ILE A 584 28.14 -4.86 2.53
N HIS A 585 28.89 -5.93 2.29
CA HIS A 585 28.46 -7.03 1.46
C HIS A 585 29.06 -8.36 1.92
N TYR A 586 28.46 -9.45 1.46
CA TYR A 586 28.99 -10.80 1.66
C TYR A 586 28.84 -11.59 0.36
N THR A 587 29.89 -12.33 -0.03
CA THR A 587 29.92 -13.12 -1.26
C THR A 587 30.13 -14.59 -0.97
N LEU A 588 29.32 -15.44 -1.59
CA LEU A 588 29.45 -16.89 -1.54
C LEU A 588 29.61 -17.44 -2.96
N LYS A 589 30.59 -18.31 -3.17
CA LYS A 589 30.81 -18.97 -4.47
C LYS A 589 29.99 -20.25 -4.53
N PHE A 590 29.22 -20.43 -5.61
CA PHE A 590 28.49 -21.65 -5.93
C PHE A 590 29.16 -22.40 -7.09
N GLU A 591 29.14 -23.73 -7.00
CA GLU A 591 29.52 -24.65 -8.06
C GLU A 591 28.26 -25.41 -8.50
N VAL A 592 27.91 -25.30 -9.78
CA VAL A 592 26.82 -26.06 -10.39
C VAL A 592 27.39 -27.30 -11.06
N VAL A 593 26.95 -28.46 -10.60
CA VAL A 593 27.36 -29.77 -11.09
C VAL A 593 26.24 -30.41 -11.91
N PRO A 594 26.54 -31.42 -12.73
CA PRO A 594 25.56 -32.11 -13.56
C PRO A 594 24.32 -32.62 -12.82
#